data_AF-A0A1V5ZEX6-F1
#
_entry.id   AF-A0A1V5ZEX6-F1
#
_cell.length_a   1.000
_cell.length_b   1.000
_cell.length_c   1.000
_cell.angle_alpha   90.00
_cell.angle_beta   90.00
_cell.angle_gamma   90.00
#
_symmetry.space_group_name_H-M   'P 1'
#
loop_
_entity.id
_entity.type
_entity.pdbx_description
1 polymer ?
#
loop_
_entity_poly.entity_id
_entity_poly.type
_entity_poly.pdbx_seq_one_letter_code
_entity_poly.pdbx_strand_id
1 'polypeptide(L)'
;MTKDAFTALRQGEMVLLYDFDDRERETDFAMRSDMITSHDICRMRNDAGGLICTAIPYMAAKKLGLPFAREVLRNCAMVEQLGDIPYDPSNNSSFSLWVNHRDTFTGITDHDRTKTVNAISDVVQAVMNGEPVSFKEQFRTPGHMPVLIAAEHLLSQRHGQTELSVAMAEMSGIIPSITICEMLDDESGYALSKEDAIRYAKRHDLAFIEGSEVLDRWEKVAYPKAECTDSLAAAVNRI
;
A
#
# COMPACT_ATOMS: atom_id res chain seq x y z
N MET A 1 -7.49 -20.75 13.53
CA MET A 1 -6.60 -20.54 12.36
C MET A 1 -6.77 -19.10 11.93
N THR A 2 -5.69 -18.35 11.82
CA THR A 2 -5.72 -16.97 11.30
C THR A 2 -6.06 -17.01 9.81
N LYS A 3 -6.95 -16.12 9.33
CA LYS A 3 -7.27 -15.99 7.90
C LYS A 3 -5.99 -15.68 7.10
N ASP A 4 -5.86 -16.25 5.91
CA ASP A 4 -4.78 -15.92 4.97
C ASP A 4 -4.99 -14.51 4.40
N ALA A 5 -4.06 -13.60 4.64
CA ALA A 5 -4.19 -12.19 4.28
C ALA A 5 -4.33 -11.95 2.77
N PHE A 6 -3.65 -12.75 1.94
CA PHE A 6 -3.73 -12.63 0.48
C PHE A 6 -5.12 -13.03 -0.04
N THR A 7 -5.72 -14.08 0.54
CA THR A 7 -7.07 -14.51 0.22
C THR A 7 -8.10 -13.49 0.70
N ALA A 8 -7.94 -12.96 1.92
CA ALA A 8 -8.77 -11.89 2.45
C ALA A 8 -8.76 -10.65 1.53
N LEU A 9 -7.57 -10.18 1.12
CA LEU A 9 -7.46 -9.07 0.17
C LEU A 9 -8.16 -9.37 -1.17
N ARG A 10 -7.98 -10.58 -1.74
CA ARG A 10 -8.68 -10.96 -2.99
C ARG A 10 -10.20 -10.88 -2.84
N GLN A 11 -10.72 -11.25 -1.67
CA GLN A 11 -12.14 -11.21 -1.34
C GLN A 11 -12.66 -9.80 -1.01
N GLY A 12 -11.78 -8.80 -0.96
CA GLY A 12 -12.14 -7.44 -0.58
C GLY A 12 -12.32 -7.27 0.92
N GLU A 13 -11.73 -8.14 1.74
CA GLU A 13 -11.70 -7.98 3.19
C GLU A 13 -10.49 -7.09 3.60
N MET A 14 -10.65 -6.32 4.68
CA MET A 14 -9.53 -5.64 5.32
C MET A 14 -8.56 -6.64 5.94
N VAL A 15 -7.26 -6.32 5.88
CA VAL A 15 -6.21 -7.03 6.61
C VAL A 15 -5.47 -6.05 7.51
N LEU A 16 -4.89 -6.57 8.58
CA LEU A 16 -3.93 -5.84 9.40
C LEU A 16 -2.52 -6.20 8.95
N LEU A 17 -1.80 -5.21 8.42
CA LEU A 17 -0.43 -5.35 7.98
C LEU A 17 0.48 -4.64 8.97
N TYR A 18 1.28 -5.40 9.71
CA TYR A 18 2.34 -4.86 10.55
C TYR A 18 3.63 -4.75 9.74
N ASP A 19 4.37 -3.65 9.84
CA ASP A 19 5.62 -3.50 9.09
C ASP A 19 6.76 -4.34 9.70
N PHE A 20 7.62 -3.77 10.56
CA PHE A 20 8.79 -4.41 11.13
C PHE A 20 9.12 -3.85 12.51
N ASP A 21 9.68 -4.68 13.39
CA ASP A 21 10.06 -4.29 14.75
C ASP A 21 11.19 -3.24 14.80
N ASP A 22 11.95 -3.10 13.73
CA ASP A 22 13.09 -2.17 13.58
C ASP A 22 12.83 -1.01 12.61
N ARG A 23 11.56 -0.79 12.21
CA ARG A 23 11.15 0.30 11.30
C ARG A 23 10.15 1.27 11.96
N GLU A 24 8.89 1.33 11.51
CA GLU A 24 7.86 2.21 12.10
C GLU A 24 7.22 1.55 13.32
N ARG A 25 7.19 0.20 13.36
CA ARG A 25 6.53 -0.60 14.40
C ARG A 25 5.03 -0.32 14.46
N GLU A 26 4.43 -0.14 13.28
CA GLU A 26 3.04 0.25 13.11
C GLU A 26 2.25 -0.85 12.42
N THR A 27 0.94 -0.90 12.69
CA THR A 27 0.00 -1.74 11.96
C THR A 27 -0.97 -0.87 11.19
N ASP A 28 -1.19 -1.20 9.93
CA ASP A 28 -2.16 -0.52 9.08
C ASP A 28 -3.35 -1.44 8.81
N PHE A 29 -4.55 -0.88 8.78
CA PHE A 29 -5.57 -1.47 7.92
C PHE A 29 -5.09 -1.40 6.47
N ALA A 30 -5.23 -2.49 5.72
CA ALA A 30 -4.98 -2.52 4.29
C ALA A 30 -6.15 -3.21 3.58
N MET A 31 -6.66 -2.59 2.51
CA MET A 31 -7.78 -3.12 1.72
C MET A 31 -7.64 -2.71 0.26
N ARG A 32 -8.07 -3.57 -0.67
CA ARG A 32 -8.09 -3.23 -2.09
C ARG A 32 -8.99 -2.03 -2.36
N SER A 33 -8.43 -1.02 -3.02
CA SER A 33 -9.08 0.28 -3.18
C SER A 33 -10.35 0.21 -4.03
N ASP A 34 -10.42 -0.70 -5.00
CA ASP A 34 -11.59 -0.83 -5.90
C ASP A 34 -12.84 -1.39 -5.22
N MET A 35 -12.70 -2.03 -4.06
CA MET A 35 -13.83 -2.58 -3.31
C MET A 35 -14.11 -1.84 -2.00
N ILE A 36 -13.42 -0.71 -1.74
CA ILE A 36 -13.67 0.03 -0.50
C ILE A 36 -15.09 0.61 -0.50
N THR A 37 -15.72 0.59 0.66
CA THR A 37 -17.05 1.18 0.89
C THR A 37 -16.94 2.35 1.87
N SER A 38 -18.03 3.12 2.01
CA SER A 38 -18.07 4.19 3.02
C SER A 38 -18.05 3.63 4.45
N HIS A 39 -18.50 2.39 4.64
CA HIS A 39 -18.38 1.71 5.93
C HIS A 39 -16.92 1.41 6.28
N ASP A 40 -16.14 1.00 5.29
CA ASP A 40 -14.71 0.72 5.45
C ASP A 40 -13.93 1.99 5.80
N ILE A 41 -14.20 3.09 5.09
CA ILE A 41 -13.62 4.39 5.39
C ILE A 41 -14.03 4.88 6.79
N CYS A 42 -15.30 4.67 7.19
CA CYS A 42 -15.79 4.98 8.53
C CYS A 42 -15.05 4.17 9.60
N ARG A 43 -14.83 2.89 9.35
CA ARG A 43 -14.08 2.01 10.24
C ARG A 43 -12.62 2.43 10.36
N MET A 44 -11.94 2.69 9.24
CA MET A 44 -10.55 3.19 9.26
C MET A 44 -10.41 4.44 10.12
N ARG A 45 -11.30 5.45 9.97
CA ARG A 45 -11.19 6.67 10.79
C ARG A 45 -11.58 6.51 12.27
N ASN A 46 -12.33 5.47 12.64
CA ASN A 46 -12.79 5.26 14.02
C ASN A 46 -11.92 4.26 14.79
N ASP A 47 -11.44 3.22 14.10
CA ASP A 47 -10.76 2.09 14.73
C ASP A 47 -9.25 2.11 14.51
N ALA A 48 -8.77 2.91 13.53
CA ALA A 48 -7.35 3.14 13.30
C ALA A 48 -6.96 4.58 13.59
N GLY A 49 -7.62 5.55 12.97
CA GLY A 49 -7.46 6.98 13.30
C GLY A 49 -6.25 7.67 12.66
N GLY A 50 -5.37 6.93 11.98
CA GLY A 50 -4.29 7.46 11.15
C GLY A 50 -4.77 8.12 9.86
N LEU A 51 -3.83 8.36 8.94
CA LEU A 51 -4.15 8.96 7.64
C LEU A 51 -4.67 7.88 6.70
N ILE A 52 -5.90 8.04 6.22
CA ILE A 52 -6.40 7.17 5.16
C ILE A 52 -5.74 7.56 3.84
N CYS A 53 -4.83 6.71 3.36
CA CYS A 53 -4.03 6.94 2.17
C CYS A 53 -4.29 5.86 1.11
N THR A 54 -4.02 6.16 -0.17
CA THR A 54 -4.11 5.17 -1.26
C THR A 54 -2.75 4.96 -1.91
N ALA A 55 -2.17 3.78 -1.70
CA ALA A 55 -0.91 3.34 -2.29
C ALA A 55 -1.10 2.81 -3.72
N ILE A 56 -0.22 3.23 -4.63
CA ILE A 56 -0.21 2.85 -6.05
C ILE A 56 1.22 2.53 -6.53
N PRO A 57 1.39 1.76 -7.63
CA PRO A 57 2.72 1.42 -8.13
C PRO A 57 3.38 2.61 -8.81
N TYR A 58 4.70 2.68 -8.74
CA TYR A 58 5.50 3.67 -9.46
C TYR A 58 5.16 3.75 -10.95
N MET A 59 4.99 2.60 -11.62
CA MET A 59 4.70 2.56 -13.05
C MET A 59 3.32 3.14 -13.41
N ALA A 60 2.32 2.99 -12.54
CA ALA A 60 1.03 3.65 -12.73
C ALA A 60 1.17 5.16 -12.53
N ALA A 61 1.85 5.58 -11.46
CA ALA A 61 2.12 7.00 -11.18
C ALA A 61 2.87 7.68 -12.34
N LYS A 62 3.91 7.03 -12.88
CA LYS A 62 4.68 7.50 -14.04
C LYS A 62 3.81 7.67 -15.28
N LYS A 63 2.93 6.70 -15.60
CA LYS A 63 1.99 6.79 -16.73
C LYS A 63 0.92 7.88 -16.53
N LEU A 64 0.49 8.10 -15.28
CA LEU A 64 -0.47 9.15 -14.91
C LEU A 64 0.17 10.54 -14.78
N GLY A 65 1.51 10.63 -14.79
CA GLY A 65 2.26 11.87 -14.60
C GLY A 65 2.20 12.41 -13.17
N LEU A 66 2.06 11.53 -12.17
CA LEU A 66 2.02 11.89 -10.76
C LEU A 66 3.44 12.00 -10.17
N PRO A 67 3.84 13.17 -9.65
CA PRO A 67 5.13 13.34 -8.98
C PRO A 67 5.08 12.91 -7.52
N PHE A 68 6.23 12.68 -6.89
CA PHE A 68 6.31 12.68 -5.43
C PHE A 68 6.13 14.10 -4.89
N ALA A 69 5.52 14.27 -3.70
CA ALA A 69 5.26 15.57 -3.08
C ALA A 69 6.53 16.41 -2.98
N ARG A 70 7.63 15.78 -2.54
CA ARG A 70 8.95 16.41 -2.42
C ARG A 70 9.48 16.98 -3.73
N GLU A 71 9.16 16.38 -4.88
CA GLU A 71 9.61 16.88 -6.19
C GLU A 71 8.91 18.19 -6.53
N VAL A 72 7.64 18.31 -6.14
CA VAL A 72 6.86 19.55 -6.30
C VAL A 72 7.32 20.61 -5.29
N LEU A 73 7.43 20.23 -4.01
CA LEU A 73 7.75 21.14 -2.91
C LEU A 73 9.21 21.62 -2.91
N ARG A 74 10.12 20.88 -3.56
CA ARG A 74 11.51 21.33 -3.75
C ARG A 74 11.60 22.66 -4.48
N ASN A 75 10.67 22.93 -5.40
CA ASN A 75 10.61 24.21 -6.11
C ASN A 75 10.27 25.40 -5.18
N CYS A 76 9.73 25.12 -4.00
CA CYS A 76 9.42 26.11 -2.97
C CYS A 76 10.40 26.06 -1.79
N ALA A 77 11.48 25.28 -1.87
CA ALA A 77 12.44 25.04 -0.79
C ALA A 77 11.79 24.52 0.52
N MET A 78 10.67 23.79 0.41
CA MET A 78 9.95 23.18 1.54
C MET A 78 10.15 21.67 1.55
N VAL A 79 11.39 21.22 1.70
CA VAL A 79 11.77 19.79 1.72
C VAL A 79 12.74 19.51 2.85
N GLU A 80 12.70 18.27 3.34
CA GLU A 80 13.62 17.70 4.32
C GLU A 80 15.08 17.68 3.84
N GLN A 81 16.02 17.79 4.77
CA GLN A 81 17.46 17.59 4.56
C GLN A 81 17.85 16.14 4.83
N LEU A 82 18.82 15.61 4.08
CA LEU A 82 19.27 14.23 4.22
C LEU A 82 19.57 13.86 5.69
N GLY A 83 18.88 12.84 6.20
CA GLY A 83 19.02 12.38 7.59
C GLY A 83 18.00 12.96 8.58
N ASP A 84 17.14 13.90 8.15
CA ASP A 84 16.06 14.45 8.99
C ASP A 84 15.01 13.41 9.40
N ILE A 85 14.91 12.28 8.69
CA ILE A 85 13.93 11.22 8.95
C ILE A 85 14.65 10.00 9.55
N PRO A 86 14.59 9.78 10.88
CA PRO A 86 15.40 8.77 11.56
C PRO A 86 15.13 7.33 11.13
N TYR A 87 13.88 7.02 10.77
CA TYR A 87 13.45 5.68 10.35
C TYR A 87 13.60 5.43 8.84
N ASP A 88 13.84 6.48 8.05
CA ASP A 88 14.14 6.40 6.62
C ASP A 88 15.20 7.44 6.24
N PRO A 89 16.49 7.15 6.50
CA PRO A 89 17.58 8.09 6.27
C PRO A 89 17.73 8.53 4.80
N SER A 90 17.08 7.82 3.88
CA SER A 90 17.07 8.13 2.45
C SER A 90 16.08 9.25 2.09
N ASN A 91 15.26 9.71 3.05
CA ASN A 91 14.25 10.76 2.90
C ASN A 91 13.35 10.57 1.67
N ASN A 92 12.85 9.35 1.51
CA ASN A 92 12.02 8.97 0.38
C ASN A 92 10.58 8.71 0.84
N SER A 93 9.94 9.74 1.41
CA SER A 93 8.50 9.66 1.70
C SER A 93 7.72 9.30 0.44
N SER A 94 6.76 8.38 0.58
CA SER A 94 5.92 7.93 -0.52
C SER A 94 4.82 8.92 -0.90
N PHE A 95 4.62 10.01 -0.15
CA PHE A 95 3.55 10.97 -0.46
C PHE A 95 3.70 11.55 -1.87
N SER A 96 2.59 11.57 -2.59
CA SER A 96 2.41 12.24 -3.88
C SER A 96 1.48 13.45 -3.70
N LEU A 97 0.29 13.42 -4.30
CA LEU A 97 -0.69 14.50 -4.23
C LEU A 97 -1.85 14.13 -3.30
N TRP A 98 -2.46 15.15 -2.71
CA TRP A 98 -3.74 15.04 -2.02
C TRP A 98 -4.85 15.41 -2.99
N VAL A 99 -5.81 14.50 -3.20
CA VAL A 99 -6.79 14.62 -4.27
C VAL A 99 -8.22 14.44 -3.76
N ASN A 100 -9.17 15.01 -4.51
CA ASN A 100 -10.60 14.69 -4.45
C ASN A 100 -11.07 14.37 -5.86
N HIS A 101 -11.97 13.40 -6.03
CA HIS A 101 -12.66 13.23 -7.30
C HIS A 101 -13.53 14.45 -7.62
N ARG A 102 -13.60 14.88 -8.88
CA ARG A 102 -14.27 16.13 -9.29
C ARG A 102 -15.75 16.20 -8.92
N ASP A 103 -16.44 15.07 -8.98
CA ASP A 103 -17.86 14.98 -8.61
C ASP A 103 -18.13 14.87 -7.09
N THR A 104 -17.10 14.93 -6.23
CA THR A 104 -17.31 15.01 -4.78
C THR A 104 -17.62 16.44 -4.38
N PHE A 105 -18.34 16.62 -3.27
CA PHE A 105 -18.68 17.96 -2.78
C PHE A 105 -17.54 18.56 -1.95
N THR A 106 -17.43 18.12 -0.68
CA THR A 106 -16.34 18.56 0.20
C THR A 106 -15.08 17.71 -0.01
N GLY A 107 -15.26 16.43 -0.31
CA GLY A 107 -14.18 15.46 -0.43
C GLY A 107 -13.90 14.64 0.84
N ILE A 108 -14.36 15.10 2.01
CA ILE A 108 -13.94 14.51 3.31
C ILE A 108 -14.91 13.46 3.86
N THR A 109 -16.17 13.49 3.42
CA THR A 109 -17.17 12.52 3.90
C THR A 109 -16.76 11.10 3.54
N ASP A 110 -17.23 10.10 4.30
CA ASP A 110 -16.89 8.70 4.01
C ASP A 110 -17.30 8.32 2.58
N HIS A 111 -18.44 8.82 2.08
CA HIS A 111 -18.86 8.64 0.68
C HIS A 111 -17.96 9.35 -0.34
N ASP A 112 -17.56 10.60 -0.07
CA ASP A 112 -16.68 11.36 -0.97
C ASP A 112 -15.29 10.71 -1.07
N ARG A 113 -14.76 10.25 0.06
CA ARG A 113 -13.48 9.54 0.13
C ARG A 113 -13.55 8.19 -0.58
N THR A 114 -14.60 7.39 -0.35
CA THR A 114 -14.84 6.15 -1.12
C THR A 114 -14.88 6.42 -2.63
N LYS A 115 -15.64 7.43 -3.09
CA LYS A 115 -15.70 7.76 -4.52
C LYS A 115 -14.32 8.11 -5.07
N THR A 116 -13.53 8.86 -4.31
CA THR A 116 -12.17 9.26 -4.70
C THR A 116 -11.23 8.05 -4.76
N VAL A 117 -11.24 7.18 -3.74
CA VAL A 117 -10.42 5.97 -3.69
C VAL A 117 -10.75 5.00 -4.84
N ASN A 118 -12.02 4.71 -5.07
CA ASN A 118 -12.42 3.79 -6.15
C ASN A 118 -11.97 4.32 -7.51
N ALA A 119 -12.19 5.62 -7.76
CA ALA A 119 -11.73 6.24 -9.00
C ALA A 119 -10.20 6.21 -9.15
N ILE A 120 -9.42 6.34 -8.05
CA ILE A 120 -7.95 6.18 -8.10
C ILE A 120 -7.61 4.77 -8.57
N SER A 121 -8.29 3.76 -8.02
CA SER A 121 -8.10 2.37 -8.44
C SER A 121 -8.46 2.13 -9.91
N ASP A 122 -9.58 2.71 -10.38
CA ASP A 122 -10.02 2.62 -11.77
C ASP A 122 -8.99 3.21 -12.74
N VAL A 123 -8.44 4.40 -12.44
CA VAL A 123 -7.40 5.01 -13.30
C VAL A 123 -6.09 4.24 -13.25
N VAL A 124 -5.73 3.64 -12.11
CA VAL A 124 -4.57 2.75 -11.98
C VAL A 124 -4.77 1.52 -12.87
N GLN A 125 -5.92 0.87 -12.80
CA GLN A 125 -6.22 -0.29 -13.64
C GLN A 125 -6.14 0.06 -15.13
N ALA A 126 -6.78 1.15 -15.55
CA ALA A 126 -6.77 1.61 -16.93
C ALA A 126 -5.34 1.83 -17.47
N VAL A 127 -4.48 2.59 -16.77
CA VAL A 127 -3.09 2.80 -17.25
C VAL A 127 -2.26 1.52 -17.23
N MET A 128 -2.52 0.62 -16.28
CA MET A 128 -1.82 -0.66 -16.22
C MET A 128 -2.22 -1.59 -17.38
N ASN A 129 -3.47 -1.50 -17.84
CA ASN A 129 -3.98 -2.17 -19.05
C ASN A 129 -3.57 -1.48 -20.37
N GLY A 130 -2.91 -0.33 -20.30
CA GLY A 130 -2.48 0.43 -21.48
C GLY A 130 -3.56 1.34 -22.08
N GLU A 131 -4.63 1.59 -21.34
CA GLU A 131 -5.71 2.49 -21.76
C GLU A 131 -5.32 3.96 -21.56
N PRO A 132 -5.69 4.87 -22.48
CA PRO A 132 -5.45 6.28 -22.31
C PRO A 132 -6.41 6.86 -21.28
N VAL A 133 -5.88 7.31 -20.14
CA VAL A 133 -6.65 7.98 -19.09
C VAL A 133 -5.94 9.24 -18.62
N SER A 134 -6.72 10.28 -18.30
CA SER A 134 -6.19 11.55 -17.82
C SER A 134 -6.57 11.78 -16.36
N PHE A 135 -5.58 11.70 -15.47
CA PHE A 135 -5.79 11.89 -14.04
C PHE A 135 -6.46 13.23 -13.71
N LYS A 136 -5.99 14.32 -14.34
CA LYS A 136 -6.52 15.67 -14.11
C LYS A 136 -7.99 15.83 -14.49
N GLU A 137 -8.53 15.02 -15.40
CA GLU A 137 -9.94 15.12 -15.80
C GLU A 137 -10.87 14.50 -14.77
N GLN A 138 -10.36 13.62 -13.90
CA GLN A 138 -11.16 12.97 -12.85
C GLN A 138 -10.92 13.60 -11.46
N PHE A 139 -9.74 14.16 -11.21
CA PHE A 139 -9.34 14.63 -9.88
C PHE A 139 -9.01 16.12 -9.83
N ARG A 140 -9.20 16.72 -8.65
CA ARG A 140 -8.74 18.07 -8.28
C ARG A 140 -7.77 18.01 -7.09
N THR A 141 -6.85 18.96 -7.03
CA THR A 141 -5.87 19.14 -5.94
C THR A 141 -5.95 20.57 -5.38
N PRO A 142 -5.64 20.79 -4.08
CA PRO A 142 -5.50 19.76 -3.04
C PRO A 142 -6.86 19.07 -2.74
N GLY A 143 -6.82 18.00 -1.96
CA GLY A 143 -7.99 17.24 -1.54
C GLY A 143 -7.77 16.46 -0.25
N HIS A 144 -8.63 15.49 0.04
CA HIS A 144 -8.66 14.80 1.33
C HIS A 144 -8.18 13.34 1.25
N MET A 145 -7.86 12.84 0.06
CA MET A 145 -7.24 11.53 -0.13
C MET A 145 -5.78 11.69 -0.56
N PRO A 146 -4.81 11.43 0.32
CA PRO A 146 -3.40 11.34 -0.03
C PRO A 146 -3.16 10.12 -0.93
N VAL A 147 -2.45 10.32 -2.04
CA VAL A 147 -1.89 9.24 -2.86
C VAL A 147 -0.46 8.96 -2.42
N LEU A 148 -0.12 7.68 -2.25
CA LEU A 148 1.22 7.21 -1.98
C LEU A 148 1.76 6.47 -3.20
N ILE A 149 2.97 6.79 -3.63
CA ILE A 149 3.65 6.11 -4.73
C ILE A 149 4.66 5.15 -4.12
N ALA A 150 4.53 3.86 -4.42
CA ALA A 150 5.51 2.85 -4.04
C ALA A 150 6.82 3.04 -4.83
N ALA A 151 7.93 2.59 -4.25
CA ALA A 151 9.23 2.55 -4.93
C ALA A 151 9.19 1.79 -6.28
N GLU A 152 10.05 2.18 -7.23
CA GLU A 152 10.09 1.59 -8.58
C GLU A 152 10.33 0.07 -8.57
N HIS A 153 11.16 -0.40 -7.63
CA HIS A 153 11.46 -1.82 -7.45
C HIS A 153 10.85 -2.42 -6.18
N LEU A 154 9.80 -1.79 -5.63
CA LEU A 154 9.06 -2.24 -4.46
C LEU A 154 9.98 -2.69 -3.31
N LEU A 155 9.80 -3.92 -2.82
CA LEU A 155 10.52 -4.50 -1.69
C LEU A 155 12.00 -4.80 -1.98
N SER A 156 12.49 -4.64 -3.22
CA SER A 156 13.94 -4.64 -3.46
C SER A 156 14.60 -3.29 -3.18
N GLN A 157 13.80 -2.24 -2.92
CA GLN A 157 14.27 -0.87 -2.72
C GLN A 157 13.83 -0.29 -1.37
N ARG A 158 12.57 -0.51 -0.96
CA ARG A 158 12.02 0.04 0.29
C ARG A 158 11.00 -0.92 0.89
N HIS A 159 11.03 -1.06 2.21
CA HIS A 159 10.15 -1.99 2.94
C HIS A 159 9.09 -1.23 3.76
N GLY A 160 8.50 -0.16 3.20
CA GLY A 160 7.45 0.58 3.87
C GLY A 160 6.07 -0.05 3.66
N GLN A 161 5.08 0.43 4.42
CA GLN A 161 3.68 -0.01 4.28
C GLN A 161 3.15 0.18 2.86
N THR A 162 3.56 1.26 2.20
CA THR A 162 3.27 1.51 0.78
C THR A 162 3.75 0.36 -0.11
N GLU A 163 5.02 -0.04 -0.01
CA GLU A 163 5.59 -1.09 -0.85
C GLU A 163 5.05 -2.47 -0.49
N LEU A 164 4.90 -2.77 0.81
CA LEU A 164 4.32 -4.03 1.28
C LEU A 164 2.90 -4.21 0.75
N SER A 165 2.06 -3.17 0.85
CA SER A 165 0.68 -3.19 0.37
C SER A 165 0.59 -3.41 -1.14
N VAL A 166 1.38 -2.67 -1.93
CA VAL A 166 1.40 -2.82 -3.39
C VAL A 166 1.93 -4.21 -3.79
N ALA A 167 2.99 -4.70 -3.15
CA ALA A 167 3.53 -6.05 -3.40
C ALA A 167 2.51 -7.15 -3.06
N MET A 168 1.77 -7.00 -1.95
CA MET A 168 0.68 -7.92 -1.61
C MET A 168 -0.41 -7.95 -2.67
N ALA A 169 -0.77 -6.79 -3.23
CA ALA A 169 -1.77 -6.68 -4.29
C ALA A 169 -1.30 -7.36 -5.58
N GLU A 170 -0.05 -7.16 -6.00
CA GLU A 170 0.55 -7.83 -7.16
C GLU A 170 0.60 -9.35 -6.98
N MET A 171 1.09 -9.83 -5.84
CA MET A 171 1.10 -11.27 -5.52
C MET A 171 -0.30 -11.86 -5.38
N SER A 172 -1.30 -11.04 -5.08
CA SER A 172 -2.71 -11.44 -5.01
C SER A 172 -3.40 -11.48 -6.37
N GLY A 173 -2.80 -10.90 -7.42
CA GLY A 173 -3.42 -10.80 -8.74
C GLY A 173 -4.64 -9.87 -8.77
N ILE A 174 -4.68 -8.88 -7.89
CA ILE A 174 -5.71 -7.83 -7.86
C ILE A 174 -5.14 -6.53 -8.45
N ILE A 175 -6.00 -5.51 -8.61
CA ILE A 175 -5.54 -4.18 -9.01
C ILE A 175 -4.56 -3.69 -7.94
N PRO A 176 -3.34 -3.25 -8.30
CA PRO A 176 -2.31 -2.89 -7.33
C PRO A 176 -2.53 -1.49 -6.73
N SER A 177 -3.77 -1.20 -6.32
CA SER A 177 -4.15 -0.01 -5.55
C SER A 177 -4.73 -0.45 -4.22
N ILE A 178 -4.06 -0.08 -3.12
CA ILE A 178 -4.46 -0.45 -1.76
C ILE A 178 -4.68 0.81 -0.94
N THR A 179 -5.78 0.84 -0.20
CA THR A 179 -6.03 1.90 0.78
C THR A 179 -5.58 1.43 2.15
N ILE A 180 -4.76 2.27 2.79
CA ILE A 180 -4.16 2.00 4.09
C ILE A 180 -4.53 3.06 5.12
N CYS A 181 -4.48 2.69 6.41
CA CYS A 181 -4.69 3.61 7.52
C CYS A 181 -4.00 3.06 8.78
N GLU A 182 -3.03 3.81 9.31
CA GLU A 182 -2.24 3.45 10.48
C GLU A 182 -3.12 3.39 11.74
N MET A 183 -2.96 2.36 12.56
CA MET A 183 -3.70 2.17 13.80
C MET A 183 -3.03 2.90 14.97
N LEU A 184 -3.79 3.77 15.63
CA LEU A 184 -3.38 4.53 16.80
C LEU A 184 -3.99 3.94 18.07
N ASP A 185 -3.30 4.13 19.18
CA ASP A 185 -3.78 3.81 20.51
C ASP A 185 -4.43 5.06 21.16
N ASP A 186 -5.74 4.99 21.44
CA ASP A 186 -6.51 6.12 21.97
C ASP A 186 -6.09 6.54 23.39
N GLU A 187 -5.48 5.64 24.17
CA GLU A 187 -5.06 5.93 25.55
C GLU A 187 -3.71 6.65 25.60
N SER A 188 -2.73 6.16 24.84
CA SER A 188 -1.36 6.69 24.85
C SER A 188 -1.10 7.75 23.78
N GLY A 189 -1.89 7.78 22.71
CA GLY A 189 -1.69 8.65 21.54
C GLY A 189 -0.53 8.23 20.63
N TYR A 190 0.10 7.08 20.88
CA TYR A 190 1.11 6.48 20.01
C TYR A 190 0.48 5.49 19.03
N ALA A 191 1.30 4.86 18.18
CA ALA A 191 0.86 3.73 17.38
C ALA A 191 0.37 2.56 18.25
N LEU A 192 -0.66 1.87 17.78
CA LEU A 192 -1.19 0.68 18.42
C LEU A 192 -0.13 -0.42 18.44
N SER A 193 0.11 -1.01 19.61
CA SER A 193 1.11 -2.07 19.74
C SER A 193 0.76 -3.28 18.86
N LYS A 194 1.79 -4.01 18.41
CA LYS A 194 1.63 -5.24 17.62
C LYS A 194 0.73 -6.25 18.33
N GLU A 195 0.92 -6.45 19.63
CA GLU A 195 0.10 -7.35 20.44
C GLU A 195 -1.38 -6.93 20.38
N ASP A 196 -1.66 -5.63 20.40
CA ASP A 196 -3.01 -5.10 20.47
C ASP A 196 -3.69 -5.09 19.12
N ALA A 197 -2.94 -4.87 18.05
CA ALA A 197 -3.35 -5.13 16.69
C ALA A 197 -3.72 -6.62 16.49
N ILE A 198 -2.90 -7.56 16.98
CA ILE A 198 -3.22 -9.00 16.94
C ILE A 198 -4.50 -9.30 17.75
N ARG A 199 -4.68 -8.67 18.92
CA ARG A 199 -5.92 -8.79 19.72
C ARG A 199 -7.12 -8.23 18.96
N TYR A 200 -6.96 -7.09 18.29
CA TYR A 200 -8.00 -6.49 17.46
C TYR A 200 -8.39 -7.41 16.29
N ALA A 201 -7.42 -7.91 15.52
CA ALA A 201 -7.66 -8.83 14.42
C ALA A 201 -8.46 -10.06 14.85
N LYS A 202 -8.10 -10.67 16.00
CA LYS A 202 -8.83 -11.81 16.56
C LYS A 202 -10.28 -11.47 16.96
N ARG A 203 -10.52 -10.31 17.56
CA ARG A 203 -11.87 -9.88 17.97
C ARG A 203 -12.79 -9.61 16.78
N HIS A 204 -12.22 -9.13 15.68
CA HIS A 204 -12.97 -8.71 14.49
C HIS A 204 -12.86 -9.67 13.30
N ASP A 205 -12.30 -10.87 13.50
CA ASP A 205 -12.12 -11.90 12.47
C ASP A 205 -11.40 -11.37 11.20
N LEU A 206 -10.33 -10.59 11.42
CA LEU A 206 -9.47 -10.07 10.35
C LEU A 206 -8.18 -10.90 10.24
N ALA A 207 -7.63 -10.95 9.03
CA ALA A 207 -6.28 -11.46 8.84
C ALA A 207 -5.26 -10.47 9.42
N PHE A 208 -4.21 -10.99 10.04
CA PHE A 208 -3.04 -10.23 10.47
C PHE A 208 -1.81 -10.84 9.77
N ILE A 209 -0.92 -10.00 9.26
CA ILE A 209 0.30 -10.42 8.58
C ILE A 209 1.44 -9.45 8.90
N GLU A 210 2.65 -10.00 9.05
CA GLU A 210 3.86 -9.21 9.25
C GLU A 210 4.59 -8.93 7.93
N GLY A 211 5.29 -7.80 7.85
CA GLY A 211 6.08 -7.43 6.68
C GLY A 211 7.16 -8.46 6.32
N SER A 212 7.69 -9.17 7.31
CA SER A 212 8.61 -10.30 7.13
C SER A 212 7.97 -11.45 6.34
N GLU A 213 6.70 -11.79 6.62
CA GLU A 213 5.97 -12.84 5.89
C GLU A 213 5.66 -12.41 4.44
N VAL A 214 5.37 -11.12 4.23
CA VAL A 214 5.17 -10.56 2.89
C VAL A 214 6.48 -10.61 2.11
N LEU A 215 7.60 -10.21 2.71
CA LEU A 215 8.93 -10.21 2.09
C LEU A 215 9.36 -11.62 1.70
N ASP A 216 9.21 -12.59 2.61
CA ASP A 216 9.51 -14.00 2.36
C ASP A 216 8.72 -14.57 1.17
N ARG A 217 7.47 -14.12 0.99
CA ARG A 217 6.64 -14.51 -0.15
C ARG A 217 7.07 -13.80 -1.42
N TRP A 218 7.39 -12.51 -1.34
CA TRP A 218 7.87 -11.71 -2.45
C TRP A 218 9.15 -12.29 -3.06
N GLU A 219 10.13 -12.65 -2.24
CA GLU A 219 11.40 -13.22 -2.70
C GLU A 219 11.20 -14.53 -3.48
N LYS A 220 10.24 -15.37 -3.07
CA LYS A 220 9.92 -16.63 -3.77
C LYS A 220 9.28 -16.40 -5.14
N VAL A 221 8.53 -15.31 -5.31
CA VAL A 221 7.86 -14.95 -6.56
C VAL A 221 8.81 -14.19 -7.49
N ALA A 222 9.57 -13.23 -6.96
CA ALA A 222 10.50 -12.40 -7.71
C ALA A 222 11.76 -13.17 -8.15
N TYR A 223 12.22 -14.12 -7.32
CA TYR A 223 13.41 -14.93 -7.57
C TYR A 223 13.08 -16.42 -7.38
N PRO A 224 12.34 -17.05 -8.30
CA PRO A 224 12.12 -18.48 -8.24
C PRO A 224 13.50 -19.16 -8.26
N LYS A 225 13.83 -19.90 -7.19
CA LYS A 225 15.06 -20.70 -7.15
C LYS A 225 15.08 -21.56 -8.40
N ALA A 226 16.14 -21.44 -9.20
CA ALA A 226 16.36 -22.35 -10.31
C ALA A 226 16.29 -23.78 -9.75
N GLU A 227 15.36 -24.59 -10.27
CA GLU A 227 15.38 -26.01 -9.99
C GLU A 227 16.75 -26.52 -10.41
N CYS A 228 17.54 -26.99 -9.44
CA CYS A 228 18.77 -27.70 -9.71
C CYS A 228 18.35 -29.04 -10.34
N THR A 229 18.18 -29.06 -11.66
CA THR A 229 18.00 -30.31 -12.39
C THR A 229 19.33 -31.04 -12.33
N ASP A 230 19.48 -31.93 -11.35
CA ASP A 230 20.49 -32.98 -11.35
C ASP A 230 20.21 -33.93 -12.52
N SER A 231 20.59 -33.53 -13.74
CA SER A 231 20.50 -34.36 -14.94
C SER A 231 21.83 -34.54 -15.66
N LEU A 232 22.95 -34.42 -14.95
CA LEU A 232 24.30 -34.65 -15.48
C LEU A 232 25.01 -35.87 -14.89
N ALA A 233 24.26 -36.89 -14.43
CA ALA A 233 24.83 -38.15 -13.93
C ALA A 233 24.50 -39.42 -14.75
N ALA A 234 23.78 -39.33 -15.87
CA ALA A 234 23.29 -40.52 -16.58
C ALA A 234 23.80 -40.71 -18.04
N ALA A 235 24.80 -39.95 -18.50
CA ALA A 235 25.30 -40.04 -19.89
C ALA A 235 26.77 -40.47 -20.03
N VAL A 236 27.37 -41.07 -19.00
CA VAL A 236 28.72 -41.68 -19.09
C VAL A 236 28.64 -43.14 -18.64
N ASN A 237 27.94 -43.96 -19.42
CA ASN A 237 28.09 -45.43 -19.42
C ASN A 237 27.37 -46.04 -20.64
N ARG A 238 27.87 -45.71 -21.83
CA ARG A 238 27.74 -46.55 -23.04
C ARG A 238 29.00 -46.37 -23.90
N ILE A 239 30.04 -47.11 -23.54
CA ILE A 239 31.05 -47.65 -24.48
C ILE A 239 31.03 -49.15 -24.25
#